data_AF-A0A925IYB8-F1
#
_entry.id   AF-A0A925IYB8-F1
#
_cell.length_a   1.000
_cell.length_b   1.000
_cell.length_c   1.000
_cell.angle_alpha   90.00
_cell.angle_beta   90.00
_cell.angle_gamma   90.00
#
_symmetry.space_group_name_H-M   'P 1'
#
loop_
_entity.id
_entity.type
_entity.pdbx_description
1 polymer ?
#
loop_
_entity_poly.entity_id
_entity_poly.type
_entity_poly.pdbx_seq_one_letter_code
_entity_poly.pdbx_strand_id
1 'polypeptide(L)'
;MIKFSSVVTVLFFSFLLAGCSSDGGTKATTTDAATKPAPIEIPEYFNLRPETEKAYGYSHAVKIGNDIKVSGAVSMDDAGVPTAKGDLLQQMKNCYSDLDKVLKHYGCSFDDVVVENILTTNMPEFLKQSAYRNEIYKKQFPTGSWLGVKELALPEFMIEIELEVHKAR
;
A
#
# COMPACT_ATOMS: atom_id res chain seq x y z
N MET A 1 -53.93 32.54 22.46
CA MET A 1 -53.86 31.92 23.80
C MET A 1 -52.64 30.99 23.81
N ILE A 2 -51.51 31.47 24.34
CA ILE A 2 -50.81 31.02 25.57
C ILE A 2 -49.65 30.04 25.27
N LYS A 3 -48.44 30.50 25.59
CA LYS A 3 -47.12 29.83 25.58
C LYS A 3 -47.02 28.72 26.64
N PHE A 4 -46.21 27.68 26.42
CA PHE A 4 -45.44 26.95 27.45
C PHE A 4 -44.20 26.32 26.75
N SER A 5 -42.96 26.80 26.95
CA SER A 5 -42.07 26.80 28.13
C SER A 5 -41.26 25.51 28.28
N SER A 6 -39.94 25.71 28.32
CA SER A 6 -38.85 24.77 28.60
C SER A 6 -39.10 23.84 29.79
N VAL A 7 -38.59 22.60 29.70
CA VAL A 7 -38.21 21.80 30.86
C VAL A 7 -36.83 21.20 30.60
N VAL A 8 -35.84 21.78 31.27
CA VAL A 8 -34.50 21.23 31.50
C VAL A 8 -34.62 20.35 32.74
N THR A 9 -34.28 19.06 32.64
CA THR A 9 -34.14 18.20 33.82
C THR A 9 -32.65 17.94 34.07
N VAL A 10 -32.10 18.75 34.97
CA VAL A 10 -30.86 18.47 35.69
C VAL A 10 -31.23 17.58 36.88
N LEU A 11 -30.56 16.44 37.05
CA LEU A 11 -30.64 15.66 38.29
C LEU A 11 -29.24 15.52 38.89
N PHE A 12 -29.10 16.16 40.05
CA PHE A 12 -27.91 16.31 40.88
C PHE A 12 -27.75 15.09 41.81
N PHE A 13 -26.49 14.66 41.96
CA PHE A 13 -25.80 14.20 43.18
C PHE A 13 -26.47 13.16 44.10
N SER A 14 -25.77 12.03 44.27
CA SER A 14 -25.60 11.42 45.60
C SER A 14 -24.12 11.11 45.84
N PHE A 15 -23.55 11.93 46.72
CA PHE A 15 -22.24 11.77 47.36
C PHE A 15 -22.34 10.64 48.39
N LEU A 16 -21.45 9.65 48.34
CA LEU A 16 -21.16 8.77 49.48
C LEU A 16 -19.71 8.98 49.87
N LEU A 17 -19.52 9.76 50.95
CA LEU A 17 -18.27 9.89 51.69
C LEU A 17 -18.25 8.83 52.80
N ALA A 18 -17.27 7.95 52.73
CA ALA A 18 -16.65 7.27 53.87
C ALA A 18 -15.21 7.02 53.41
N GLY A 19 -14.12 7.39 54.06
CA GLY A 19 -13.84 7.85 55.42
C GLY A 19 -12.33 7.60 55.58
N CYS A 20 -11.60 8.54 56.16
CA CYS A 20 -10.13 8.59 56.21
C CYS A 20 -9.45 7.32 56.72
N SER A 21 -8.27 7.03 56.17
CA SER A 21 -7.02 6.94 56.96
C SER A 21 -5.81 7.02 56.03
N SER A 22 -5.03 8.08 56.21
CA SER A 22 -3.69 8.22 55.68
C SER A 22 -2.74 7.47 56.61
N ASP A 23 -2.07 6.43 56.12
CA ASP A 23 -0.74 6.08 56.64
C ASP A 23 0.07 5.24 55.65
N GLY A 24 1.33 5.64 55.49
CA GLY A 24 2.45 4.73 55.24
C GLY A 24 2.50 3.93 53.94
N GLY A 25 3.14 4.51 52.93
CA GLY A 25 4.10 3.81 52.05
C GLY A 25 3.62 2.58 51.30
N THR A 26 3.39 2.72 49.99
CA THR A 26 3.56 1.58 49.07
C THR A 26 4.29 2.07 47.82
N LYS A 27 5.42 1.41 47.58
CA LYS A 27 6.36 1.55 46.47
C LYS A 27 5.66 1.89 45.16
N ALA A 28 6.14 2.94 44.51
CA ALA A 28 6.08 3.06 43.06
C ALA A 28 6.69 1.78 42.47
N THR A 29 5.83 0.90 41.97
CA THR A 29 6.29 -0.17 41.07
C THR A 29 6.31 0.47 39.68
N THR A 30 7.38 1.21 39.41
CA THR A 30 7.83 1.45 38.05
C THR A 30 8.20 0.08 37.49
N THR A 31 7.24 -0.57 36.85
CA THR A 31 7.56 -1.60 35.87
C THR A 31 8.07 -0.86 34.65
N ASP A 32 9.35 -0.49 34.70
CA ASP A 32 10.15 -0.24 33.52
C ASP A 32 10.27 -1.58 32.79
N ALA A 33 9.21 -1.94 32.05
CA ALA A 33 9.34 -2.88 30.96
C ALA A 33 10.21 -2.18 29.93
N ALA A 34 11.53 -2.45 30.00
CA ALA A 34 12.47 -2.03 29.00
C ALA A 34 11.97 -2.54 27.64
N THR A 35 11.32 -1.68 26.87
CA THR A 35 10.96 -1.95 25.49
C THR A 35 12.27 -2.21 24.76
N LYS A 36 12.54 -3.47 24.45
CA LYS A 36 13.65 -3.85 23.58
C LYS A 36 13.55 -2.97 22.34
N PRO A 37 14.61 -2.23 21.95
CA PRO A 37 14.55 -1.40 20.75
C PRO A 37 14.11 -2.28 19.58
N ALA A 38 13.17 -1.77 18.79
CA ALA A 38 12.73 -2.44 17.58
C ALA A 38 13.98 -2.80 16.75
N PRO A 39 14.03 -4.00 16.13
CA PRO A 39 15.11 -4.34 15.23
C PRO A 39 15.31 -3.23 14.20
N ILE A 40 16.55 -2.87 13.91
CA ILE A 40 16.84 -1.95 12.80
C ILE A 40 16.44 -2.67 11.51
N GLU A 41 15.45 -2.13 10.81
CA GLU A 41 15.00 -2.66 9.54
C GLU A 41 15.92 -2.12 8.43
N ILE A 42 16.81 -2.99 7.94
CA ILE A 42 17.74 -2.66 6.85
C ILE A 42 16.99 -2.80 5.52
N PRO A 43 17.03 -1.79 4.63
CA PRO A 43 16.42 -1.89 3.31
C PRO A 43 17.08 -2.98 2.44
N GLU A 44 16.26 -3.79 1.78
CA GLU A 44 16.67 -4.79 0.79
C GLU A 44 16.21 -4.35 -0.60
N TYR A 45 17.15 -4.24 -1.54
CA TYR A 45 16.91 -3.73 -2.89
C TYR A 45 16.85 -4.88 -3.90
N PHE A 46 15.89 -4.82 -4.83
CA PHE A 46 15.75 -5.78 -5.92
C PHE A 46 15.68 -5.10 -7.28
N ASN A 47 16.31 -5.73 -8.26
CA ASN A 47 16.42 -5.29 -9.65
C ASN A 47 15.98 -6.45 -10.54
N LEU A 48 14.92 -6.25 -11.34
CA LEU A 48 14.41 -7.28 -12.26
C LEU A 48 15.23 -7.30 -13.56
N ARG A 49 15.73 -6.15 -13.99
CA ARG A 49 16.55 -5.89 -15.19
C ARG A 49 17.75 -5.00 -14.82
N PRO A 50 18.79 -5.54 -14.15
CA PRO A 50 19.81 -4.73 -13.49
C PRO A 50 20.51 -3.69 -14.38
N GLU A 51 20.80 -4.03 -15.64
CA GLU A 51 21.45 -3.08 -16.56
C GLU A 51 20.52 -1.91 -16.93
N THR A 52 19.25 -2.20 -17.24
CA THR A 52 18.24 -1.18 -17.55
C THR A 52 17.97 -0.29 -16.33
N GLU A 53 17.75 -0.89 -15.17
CA GLU A 53 17.45 -0.17 -13.92
C GLU A 53 18.62 0.70 -13.47
N LYS A 54 19.85 0.21 -13.61
CA LYS A 54 21.07 0.99 -13.37
C LYS A 54 21.21 2.15 -14.35
N ALA A 55 20.88 1.95 -15.63
CA ALA A 55 20.96 3.01 -16.64
C ALA A 55 19.96 4.14 -16.39
N TYR A 56 18.75 3.83 -15.91
CA TYR A 56 17.72 4.81 -15.57
C TYR A 56 17.82 5.36 -14.14
N GLY A 57 18.52 4.66 -13.23
CA GLY A 57 18.79 5.12 -11.87
C GLY A 57 17.69 4.81 -10.85
N TYR A 58 17.10 3.62 -10.90
CA TYR A 58 16.11 3.15 -9.92
C TYR A 58 16.35 1.70 -9.50
N SER A 59 15.67 1.26 -8.44
CA SER A 59 15.54 -0.16 -8.09
C SER A 59 14.10 -0.58 -8.28
N HIS A 60 13.88 -1.78 -8.82
CA HIS A 60 12.53 -2.26 -9.14
C HIS A 60 11.66 -2.43 -7.88
N ALA A 61 12.28 -2.84 -6.77
CA ALA A 61 11.61 -2.86 -5.48
C ALA A 61 12.58 -2.61 -4.32
N VAL A 62 12.02 -2.10 -3.22
CA VAL A 62 12.72 -1.91 -1.95
C VAL A 62 11.84 -2.46 -0.83
N LYS A 63 12.38 -3.37 -0.04
CA LYS A 63 11.73 -3.95 1.14
C LYS A 63 12.32 -3.37 2.42
N ILE A 64 11.47 -2.92 3.34
CA ILE A 64 11.84 -2.44 4.67
C ILE A 64 10.92 -3.15 5.68
N GLY A 65 11.50 -4.01 6.52
CA GLY A 65 10.70 -4.84 7.42
C GLY A 65 9.75 -5.75 6.64
N ASN A 66 8.45 -5.53 6.84
CA ASN A 66 7.36 -6.26 6.16
C ASN A 66 6.74 -5.49 4.98
N ASP A 67 7.12 -4.23 4.79
CA ASP A 67 6.61 -3.38 3.73
C ASP A 67 7.54 -3.45 2.51
N ILE A 68 6.95 -3.52 1.32
CA ILE A 68 7.68 -3.52 0.05
C ILE A 68 7.06 -2.45 -0.84
N LYS A 69 7.90 -1.55 -1.34
CA LYS A 69 7.55 -0.57 -2.37
C LYS A 69 8.06 -1.11 -3.70
N VAL A 70 7.16 -1.22 -4.68
CA VAL A 70 7.46 -1.69 -6.03
C VAL A 70 7.30 -0.53 -7.00
N SER A 71 8.34 -0.25 -7.78
CA SER A 71 8.28 0.76 -8.85
C SER A 71 7.26 0.40 -9.93
N GLY A 72 6.93 1.38 -10.76
CA GLY A 72 6.04 1.17 -11.91
C GLY A 72 6.59 0.12 -12.87
N ALA A 73 5.82 -0.97 -13.04
CA ALA A 73 6.08 -1.96 -14.08
C ALA A 73 5.47 -1.51 -15.41
N VAL A 74 6.26 -1.60 -16.48
CA VAL A 74 5.88 -1.33 -17.86
C VAL A 74 6.16 -2.55 -18.74
N SER A 75 5.53 -2.60 -19.91
CA SER A 75 5.64 -3.75 -20.82
C SER A 75 6.97 -3.79 -21.56
N MET A 76 7.95 -4.53 -21.03
CA MET A 76 9.27 -4.74 -21.64
C MET A 76 9.66 -6.22 -21.69
N ASP A 77 10.57 -6.60 -22.59
CA ASP A 77 11.27 -7.88 -22.53
C ASP A 77 12.42 -7.86 -21.50
N ASP A 78 13.13 -8.97 -21.32
CA ASP A 78 14.24 -9.07 -20.36
C ASP A 78 15.44 -8.16 -20.69
N ALA A 79 15.54 -7.66 -21.93
CA ALA A 79 16.55 -6.70 -22.36
C ALA A 79 16.12 -5.23 -22.13
N GLY A 80 14.93 -5.00 -21.58
CA GLY A 80 14.37 -3.66 -21.34
C GLY A 80 13.80 -3.01 -22.59
N VAL A 81 13.51 -3.79 -23.65
CA VAL A 81 12.92 -3.27 -24.88
C VAL A 81 11.39 -3.24 -24.76
N PRO A 82 10.70 -2.14 -25.10
CA PRO A 82 9.24 -2.08 -25.09
C PRO A 82 8.59 -3.16 -25.96
N THR A 83 7.61 -3.87 -25.40
CA THR A 83 6.82 -4.91 -26.08
C THR A 83 5.34 -4.58 -26.08
N ALA A 84 4.57 -5.24 -26.96
CA ALA A 84 3.12 -5.01 -27.12
C ALA A 84 2.75 -3.55 -27.44
N LYS A 85 3.51 -2.92 -28.35
CA LYS A 85 3.28 -1.54 -28.79
C LYS A 85 1.86 -1.40 -29.36
N GLY A 86 1.06 -0.48 -28.82
CA GLY A 86 -0.32 -0.24 -29.27
C GLY A 86 -1.37 -1.22 -28.74
N ASP A 87 -1.00 -2.18 -27.87
CA ASP A 87 -1.93 -3.13 -27.25
C ASP A 87 -1.93 -2.97 -25.73
N LEU A 88 -2.83 -2.13 -25.22
CA LEU A 88 -2.93 -1.83 -23.79
C LEU A 88 -3.19 -3.08 -22.94
N LEU A 89 -4.06 -4.00 -23.41
CA LEU A 89 -4.38 -5.20 -22.66
C LEU A 89 -3.16 -6.11 -22.54
N GLN A 90 -2.42 -6.32 -23.64
CA GLN A 90 -1.21 -7.13 -23.58
C GLN A 90 -0.10 -6.45 -22.78
N GLN A 91 0.02 -5.12 -22.81
CA GLN A 91 0.94 -4.41 -21.92
C GLN A 91 0.56 -4.61 -20.45
N MET A 92 -0.72 -4.47 -20.09
CA MET A 92 -1.22 -4.72 -18.73
C MET A 92 -0.89 -6.14 -18.26
N LYS A 93 -1.04 -7.15 -19.12
CA LYS A 93 -0.64 -8.54 -18.81
C LYS A 93 0.85 -8.67 -18.54
N ASN A 94 1.68 -8.00 -19.35
CA ASN A 94 3.13 -8.02 -19.18
C ASN A 94 3.53 -7.33 -17.86
N CYS A 95 2.92 -6.19 -17.51
CA CYS A 95 3.10 -5.54 -16.21
C CYS A 95 2.79 -6.50 -15.06
N TYR A 96 1.63 -7.16 -15.07
CA TYR A 96 1.29 -8.12 -14.01
C TYR A 96 2.24 -9.33 -13.95
N SER A 97 2.74 -9.80 -15.09
CA SER A 97 3.74 -10.87 -15.15
C SER A 97 5.06 -10.47 -14.47
N ASP A 98 5.54 -9.24 -14.70
CA ASP A 98 6.75 -8.75 -14.05
C ASP A 98 6.54 -8.47 -12.56
N LEU A 99 5.41 -7.88 -12.20
CA LEU A 99 5.04 -7.67 -10.80
C LEU A 99 4.95 -8.99 -10.04
N ASP A 100 4.42 -10.05 -10.64
CA ASP A 100 4.41 -11.39 -10.05
C ASP A 100 5.83 -11.92 -9.76
N LYS A 101 6.80 -11.69 -10.66
CA LYS A 101 8.21 -12.05 -10.41
C LYS A 101 8.78 -11.29 -9.20
N VAL A 102 8.49 -10.00 -9.11
CA VAL A 102 8.94 -9.14 -8.00
C VAL A 102 8.31 -9.58 -6.68
N LEU A 103 7.01 -9.86 -6.66
CA LEU A 103 6.31 -10.37 -5.48
C LEU A 103 6.91 -11.71 -5.04
N LYS A 104 7.12 -12.64 -5.98
CA LYS A 104 7.71 -13.96 -5.72
C LYS A 104 9.13 -13.87 -5.16
N HIS A 105 9.93 -12.88 -5.56
CA HIS A 105 11.26 -12.66 -5.01
C HIS A 105 11.23 -12.48 -3.48
N TYR A 106 10.23 -11.76 -2.95
CA TYR A 106 10.02 -11.57 -1.51
C TYR A 106 9.11 -12.62 -0.86
N GLY A 107 8.74 -13.66 -1.63
CA GLY A 107 7.78 -14.69 -1.23
C GLY A 107 6.37 -14.13 -0.98
N CYS A 108 6.01 -13.03 -1.64
CA CYS A 108 4.68 -12.44 -1.61
C CYS A 108 3.84 -12.92 -2.81
N SER A 109 2.57 -12.58 -2.79
CA SER A 109 1.61 -12.75 -3.88
C SER A 109 0.76 -11.49 -4.03
N PHE A 110 -0.16 -11.47 -5.02
CA PHE A 110 -1.11 -10.37 -5.17
C PHE A 110 -2.08 -10.22 -3.97
N ASP A 111 -2.22 -11.26 -3.13
CA ASP A 111 -3.02 -11.16 -1.91
C ASP A 111 -2.36 -10.27 -0.83
N ASP A 112 -1.05 -10.02 -0.94
CA ASP A 112 -0.28 -9.15 -0.04
C ASP A 112 -0.24 -7.69 -0.52
N VAL A 113 -0.78 -7.40 -1.71
CA VAL A 113 -0.83 -6.04 -2.27
C VAL A 113 -1.91 -5.25 -1.54
N VAL A 114 -1.51 -4.11 -0.96
CA VAL A 114 -2.41 -3.21 -0.24
C VAL A 114 -2.77 -1.98 -1.06
N VAL A 115 -1.86 -1.50 -1.93
CA VAL A 115 -2.09 -0.38 -2.85
C VAL A 115 -1.65 -0.77 -4.26
N GLU A 116 -2.47 -0.45 -5.26
CA GLU A 116 -2.13 -0.52 -6.68
C GLU A 116 -2.50 0.80 -7.36
N ASN A 117 -1.51 1.54 -7.84
CA ASN A 117 -1.77 2.71 -8.67
C ASN A 117 -1.55 2.37 -10.14
N ILE A 118 -2.42 2.92 -10.99
CA ILE A 118 -2.37 2.71 -12.44
C ILE A 118 -2.24 4.08 -13.10
N LEU A 119 -1.20 4.23 -13.91
CA LEU A 119 -0.98 5.38 -14.77
C LEU A 119 -1.19 4.93 -16.20
N THR A 120 -2.01 5.65 -16.97
CA THR A 120 -2.27 5.31 -18.37
C THR A 120 -2.37 6.52 -19.27
N THR A 121 -1.88 6.39 -20.50
CA THR A 121 -2.02 7.41 -21.55
C THR A 121 -3.35 7.32 -22.29
N ASN A 122 -4.15 6.26 -22.07
CA ASN A 122 -5.46 6.08 -22.68
C ASN A 122 -6.47 5.51 -21.67
N MET A 123 -7.02 6.39 -20.83
CA MET A 123 -8.00 6.03 -19.81
C MET A 123 -9.26 5.33 -20.38
N PRO A 124 -9.86 5.76 -21.51
CA PRO A 124 -10.98 5.04 -22.12
C PRO A 124 -10.67 3.56 -22.45
N GLU A 125 -9.51 3.28 -23.05
CA GLU A 125 -9.13 1.89 -23.35
C GLU A 125 -8.81 1.11 -22.06
N PHE A 126 -8.14 1.73 -21.09
CA PHE A 126 -7.93 1.09 -19.79
C PHE A 126 -9.25 0.71 -19.10
N LEU A 127 -10.24 1.60 -19.05
CA LEU A 127 -11.53 1.31 -18.41
C LEU A 127 -12.22 0.11 -19.08
N LYS A 128 -12.13 -0.02 -20.41
CA LYS A 128 -12.64 -1.17 -21.17
C LYS A 128 -11.95 -2.48 -20.80
N GLN A 129 -10.65 -2.44 -20.49
CA GLN A 129 -9.83 -3.62 -20.18
C GLN A 129 -9.68 -3.91 -18.67
N SER A 130 -10.06 -2.96 -17.81
CA SER A 130 -9.83 -2.97 -16.36
C SER A 130 -10.37 -4.22 -15.66
N ALA A 131 -11.40 -4.87 -16.22
CA ALA A 131 -11.95 -6.12 -15.72
C ALA A 131 -10.93 -7.29 -15.72
N TYR A 132 -9.84 -7.21 -16.48
CA TYR A 132 -8.74 -8.19 -16.42
C TYR A 132 -8.13 -8.30 -15.01
N ARG A 133 -8.25 -7.27 -14.17
CA ARG A 133 -7.84 -7.33 -12.74
C ARG A 133 -8.54 -8.44 -11.96
N ASN A 134 -9.74 -8.88 -12.37
CA ASN A 134 -10.41 -10.04 -11.77
C ASN A 134 -9.64 -11.36 -12.01
N GLU A 135 -8.72 -11.40 -12.98
CA GLU A 135 -7.81 -12.54 -13.18
C GLU A 135 -6.62 -12.55 -12.23
N ILE A 136 -6.30 -11.39 -11.66
CA ILE A 136 -5.15 -11.20 -10.75
C ILE A 136 -5.61 -11.28 -9.29
N TYR A 137 -6.61 -10.47 -8.93
CA TYR A 137 -7.12 -10.36 -7.57
C TYR A 137 -8.34 -11.25 -7.38
N LYS A 138 -8.14 -12.41 -6.76
CA LYS A 138 -9.21 -13.40 -6.53
C LYS A 138 -9.89 -13.27 -5.17
N LYS A 139 -9.24 -12.64 -4.19
CA LYS A 139 -9.72 -12.54 -2.82
C LYS A 139 -10.33 -11.16 -2.52
N GLN A 140 -9.54 -10.10 -2.70
CA GLN A 140 -9.98 -8.71 -2.63
C GLN A 140 -9.11 -7.83 -3.52
N PHE A 141 -9.61 -6.66 -3.90
CA PHE A 141 -8.81 -5.64 -4.59
C PHE A 141 -8.03 -4.78 -3.59
N PRO A 142 -6.81 -4.33 -3.95
CA PRO A 142 -6.12 -3.29 -3.20
C PRO A 142 -6.82 -1.93 -3.34
N THR A 143 -6.50 -0.99 -2.45
CA THR A 143 -6.85 0.42 -2.66
C THR A 143 -5.94 1.02 -3.74
N GLY A 144 -6.20 2.25 -4.18
CA GLY A 144 -5.30 2.95 -5.10
C GLY A 144 -5.97 4.03 -5.94
N SER A 145 -5.21 4.57 -6.88
CA SER A 145 -5.64 5.62 -7.81
C SER A 145 -5.40 5.22 -9.26
N TRP A 146 -6.31 5.63 -10.14
CA TRP A 146 -6.15 5.51 -11.59
C TRP A 146 -6.03 6.89 -12.21
N LEU A 147 -4.90 7.15 -12.87
CA LEU A 147 -4.56 8.46 -13.40
C LEU A 147 -4.39 8.40 -14.93
N GLY A 148 -5.13 9.25 -15.62
CA GLY A 148 -4.88 9.56 -17.02
C GLY A 148 -3.71 10.54 -17.11
N VAL A 149 -2.59 10.12 -17.71
CA VAL A 149 -1.37 10.92 -17.81
C VAL A 149 -1.05 11.29 -19.25
N LYS A 150 -0.28 12.36 -19.43
CA LYS A 150 0.12 12.84 -20.77
C LYS A 150 1.07 11.86 -21.47
N GLU A 151 2.04 11.33 -20.73
CA GLU A 151 3.08 10.44 -21.23
C GLU A 151 3.62 9.56 -20.09
N LEU A 152 4.26 8.44 -20.46
CA LEU A 152 5.02 7.56 -19.59
C LEU A 152 6.51 7.63 -19.99
N ALA A 153 7.38 6.83 -19.35
CA ALA A 153 8.83 6.89 -19.56
C ALA A 153 9.28 6.77 -21.03
N LEU A 154 8.52 6.01 -21.85
CA LEU A 154 8.72 5.89 -23.29
C LEU A 154 7.38 5.99 -24.03
N PRO A 155 7.36 6.52 -25.28
CA PRO A 155 6.12 6.74 -26.03
C PRO A 155 5.39 5.45 -26.39
N GLU A 156 6.06 4.30 -26.35
CA GLU A 156 5.45 3.00 -26.58
C GLU A 156 4.59 2.49 -25.42
N PHE A 157 4.78 3.01 -24.21
CA PHE A 157 4.02 2.57 -23.05
C PHE A 157 2.66 3.26 -22.98
N MET A 158 1.66 2.45 -22.70
CA MET A 158 0.27 2.86 -22.56
C MET A 158 -0.23 2.72 -21.12
N ILE A 159 0.44 1.91 -20.32
CA ILE A 159 0.12 1.63 -18.92
C ILE A 159 1.39 1.39 -18.11
N GLU A 160 1.37 1.88 -16.87
CA GLU A 160 2.37 1.63 -15.83
C GLU A 160 1.63 1.31 -14.53
N ILE A 161 2.08 0.27 -13.82
CA ILE A 161 1.42 -0.23 -12.61
C ILE A 161 2.46 -0.32 -11.49
N GLU A 162 2.23 0.41 -10.40
CA GLU A 162 3.07 0.37 -9.19
C GLU A 162 2.30 -0.24 -8.02
N LEU A 163 3.02 -0.89 -7.10
CA LEU A 163 2.42 -1.60 -5.96
C LEU A 163 3.04 -1.17 -4.64
N GLU A 164 2.20 -1.13 -3.60
CA GLU A 164 2.64 -1.24 -2.22
C GLU A 164 2.14 -2.54 -1.63
N VAL A 165 3.03 -3.26 -0.97
CA VAL A 165 2.80 -4.63 -0.50
C VAL A 165 3.14 -4.70 0.98
N HIS A 166 2.29 -5.38 1.75
CA HIS A 166 2.52 -5.64 3.16
C HIS A 166 2.40 -7.13 3.43
N LYS A 167 3.51 -7.78 3.78
CA LYS A 167 3.51 -9.20 4.13
C LYS A 167 3.19 -9.37 5.61
N ALA A 168 1.95 -9.79 5.89
CA ALA A 168 1.56 -10.16 7.25
C ALA A 168 2.41 -11.35 7.74
N ARG A 169 2.76 -11.34 9.02
CA ARG A 169 3.58 -12.39 9.66
C ARG A 169 2.84 -13.72 9.78
#